data_AF-A8LY94-F1
#
_entry.id   AF-A8LY94-F1
#
_cell.length_a   1.000
_cell.length_b   1.000
_cell.length_c   1.000
_cell.angle_alpha   90.00
_cell.angle_beta   90.00
_cell.angle_gamma   90.00
#
_symmetry.space_group_name_H-M   'P 1'
#
loop_
_entity.id
_entity.type
_entity.pdbx_description
1 polymer ?
#
loop_
_entity_poly.entity_id
_entity_poly.type
_entity_poly.pdbx_seq_one_letter_code
_entity_poly.pdbx_strand_id
1 'polypeptide(L)'
;MSAGGARRGRRDNGIDASEYAIAGDVDPRVGEHLLDVLAAGGIAAYLQPSADLNPVTRTTTVPARPVDRLYVDRSHLRTARDYLTQLADEGATDRNRDDEPDIEAEWARIVAGFHTTSTSRDNPWPAAEDVDDDRAGRAPTTDVRQLPYAADLSGVSLGRGREEEPSLLDGLDTFGADLPDEEEERYTPPPPPPLPRISKYAALGTLAIVIGFLLFLFPSLFPADPGIVTLLGFTGILAGFVTLVCRLRPGDRDEHDPDDGAVV
;
A
#
# COMPACT_ATOMS: atom_id res chain seq x y z
N MET A 1 17.44 12.52 -35.12
CA MET A 1 16.09 12.82 -34.59
C MET A 1 15.89 11.88 -33.42
N SER A 2 16.07 12.37 -32.18
CA SER A 2 16.00 11.54 -30.97
C SER A 2 14.62 11.70 -30.35
N ALA A 3 13.98 10.57 -30.05
CA ALA A 3 12.60 10.43 -29.64
C ALA A 3 12.30 11.18 -28.32
N GLY A 4 11.12 11.82 -28.28
CA GLY A 4 10.62 12.53 -27.11
C GLY A 4 10.39 11.59 -25.93
N GLY A 5 11.22 11.71 -24.91
CA GLY A 5 10.92 11.22 -23.57
C GLY A 5 9.81 12.07 -22.95
N ALA A 6 8.90 11.43 -22.21
CA ALA A 6 7.87 12.07 -21.39
C ALA A 6 8.47 13.30 -20.69
N ARG A 7 7.77 14.45 -20.73
CA ARG A 7 8.24 15.75 -20.22
C ARG A 7 8.67 15.60 -18.76
N ARG A 8 9.93 15.23 -18.53
CA ARG A 8 10.53 15.16 -17.20
C ARG A 8 10.80 16.61 -16.87
N GLY A 9 9.94 17.16 -16.01
CA GLY A 9 10.05 18.52 -15.52
C GLY A 9 11.47 18.86 -15.11
N ARG A 10 11.86 20.12 -15.28
CA ARG A 10 13.20 20.62 -14.93
C ARG A 10 13.37 20.43 -13.42
N ARG A 11 14.45 19.76 -13.00
CA ARG A 11 14.67 19.36 -11.59
C ARG A 11 15.69 20.19 -10.84
N ASP A 12 16.44 21.02 -11.57
CA ASP A 12 17.43 21.91 -10.99
C ASP A 12 17.33 23.26 -11.70
N ASN A 13 17.88 24.29 -11.07
CA ASN A 13 17.90 25.62 -11.65
C ASN A 13 19.22 25.96 -12.36
N GLY A 14 20.09 24.97 -12.55
CA GLY A 14 21.37 25.10 -13.28
C GLY A 14 22.44 25.92 -12.56
N ILE A 15 22.22 26.27 -11.28
CA ILE A 15 23.19 26.94 -10.43
C ILE A 15 23.69 25.92 -9.41
N ASP A 16 25.01 25.85 -9.23
CA ASP A 16 25.64 24.96 -8.27
C ASP A 16 26.01 25.68 -6.97
N ALA A 17 25.77 25.03 -5.83
CA ALA A 17 26.26 25.44 -4.52
C ALA A 17 27.27 24.44 -3.94
N SER A 18 28.11 24.92 -3.03
CA SER A 18 29.07 24.09 -2.28
C SER A 18 28.39 23.17 -1.27
N GLU A 19 27.27 23.61 -0.68
CA GLU A 19 26.52 22.84 0.29
C GLU A 19 25.02 23.06 0.13
N TYR A 20 24.26 21.96 0.09
CA TYR A 20 22.81 21.98 -0.03
C TYR A 20 22.14 21.59 1.29
N ALA A 21 21.02 22.25 1.59
CA ALA A 21 20.21 21.98 2.76
C ALA A 21 18.72 21.90 2.40
N ILE A 22 17.96 21.13 3.18
CA ILE A 22 16.54 20.89 2.94
C ILE A 22 15.73 22.14 3.32
N ALA A 23 15.07 22.73 2.33
CA ALA A 23 14.16 23.85 2.53
C ALA A 23 12.77 23.37 3.01
N GLY A 24 12.20 22.35 2.35
CA GLY A 24 10.88 21.77 2.65
C GLY A 24 10.40 20.81 1.55
N ASP A 25 9.20 20.23 1.73
CA ASP A 25 8.52 19.42 0.72
C ASP A 25 7.48 20.29 -0.02
N VAL A 26 7.42 20.20 -1.35
CA VAL A 26 6.65 21.09 -2.24
C VAL A 26 5.89 20.26 -3.29
N ASP A 27 4.76 20.75 -3.78
CA ASP A 27 4.06 20.14 -4.93
C ASP A 27 4.95 20.24 -6.19
N PRO A 28 5.11 19.17 -7.00
CA PRO A 28 5.92 19.18 -8.21
C PRO A 28 5.59 20.33 -9.19
N ARG A 29 4.32 20.76 -9.27
CA ARG A 29 3.90 21.86 -10.15
C ARG A 29 4.38 23.22 -9.67
N VAL A 30 4.36 23.42 -8.35
CA VAL A 30 4.84 24.65 -7.71
C VAL A 30 6.37 24.67 -7.66
N GLY A 31 6.98 23.50 -7.51
CA GLY A 31 8.43 23.32 -7.46
C GLY A 31 9.15 23.90 -8.69
N GLU A 32 8.63 23.70 -9.90
CA GLU A 32 9.24 24.26 -11.12
C GLU A 32 9.26 25.79 -11.10
N HIS A 33 8.16 26.42 -10.72
CA HIS A 33 8.09 27.88 -10.61
C HIS A 33 9.07 28.40 -9.55
N LEU A 34 9.19 27.68 -8.43
CA LEU A 34 10.11 28.04 -7.37
C LEU A 34 11.57 27.94 -7.79
N LEU A 35 11.93 26.98 -8.66
CA LEU A 35 13.28 26.90 -9.24
C LEU A 35 13.62 28.16 -10.06
N ASP A 36 12.65 28.70 -10.81
CA ASP A 36 12.84 29.93 -11.59
C ASP A 36 12.99 31.17 -10.69
N VAL A 37 12.17 31.27 -9.64
CA VAL A 37 12.26 32.37 -8.65
C VAL A 37 13.59 32.32 -7.91
N LEU A 38 14.03 31.14 -7.47
CA LEU A 38 15.31 30.97 -6.80
C LEU A 38 16.50 31.23 -7.75
N ALA A 39 16.39 30.84 -9.02
CA ALA A 39 17.38 31.20 -10.04
C ALA A 39 17.49 32.71 -10.24
N ALA A 40 16.36 33.43 -10.29
CA ALA A 40 16.36 34.89 -10.38
C ALA A 40 17.03 35.54 -9.16
N GLY A 41 16.91 34.91 -7.98
CA GLY A 41 17.62 35.29 -6.76
C GLY A 41 19.08 34.84 -6.69
N GLY A 42 19.60 34.10 -7.68
CA GLY A 42 20.96 33.56 -7.69
C GLY A 42 21.19 32.43 -6.68
N ILE A 43 20.12 31.79 -6.18
CA ILE A 43 20.18 30.75 -5.15
C ILE A 43 20.16 29.39 -5.85
N ALA A 44 21.20 28.57 -5.67
CA ALA A 44 21.23 27.20 -6.18
C ALA A 44 20.12 26.35 -5.57
N ALA A 45 19.37 25.62 -6.41
CA ALA A 45 18.25 24.80 -5.96
C ALA A 45 18.01 23.59 -6.86
N TYR A 46 17.61 22.47 -6.25
CA TYR A 46 17.14 21.28 -6.95
C TYR A 46 15.99 20.59 -6.20
N LEU A 47 15.21 19.82 -6.96
CA LEU A 47 14.07 19.05 -6.51
C LEU A 47 14.39 17.54 -6.55
N GLN A 48 14.10 16.86 -5.45
CA GLN A 48 14.17 15.41 -5.35
C GLN A 48 12.77 14.85 -5.13
N PRO A 49 12.25 13.96 -5.99
CA PRO A 49 10.96 13.34 -5.73
C PRO A 49 10.99 12.56 -4.43
N SER A 50 10.05 12.88 -3.55
CA SER A 50 9.87 12.13 -2.32
C SER A 50 9.18 10.82 -2.67
N ALA A 51 9.80 9.73 -2.28
CA ALA A 51 9.20 8.41 -2.36
C ALA A 51 9.02 7.91 -0.93
N ASP A 52 7.79 7.53 -0.58
CA ASP A 52 7.53 7.00 0.75
C ASP A 52 8.14 5.61 0.81
N LEU A 53 9.22 5.48 1.58
CA LEU A 53 9.83 4.20 1.88
C LEU A 53 9.16 3.65 3.13
N ASN A 54 8.42 2.55 2.99
CA ASN A 54 7.85 1.87 4.16
C ASN A 54 9.01 1.34 5.04
N PRO A 55 9.09 1.70 6.34
CA PRO A 55 10.22 1.34 7.19
C PRO A 55 10.33 -0.17 7.45
N VAL A 56 9.22 -0.91 7.35
CA VAL A 56 9.18 -2.35 7.63
C VAL A 56 9.37 -3.17 6.37
N THR A 57 8.62 -2.85 5.31
CA THR A 57 8.63 -3.64 4.07
C THR A 57 9.68 -3.17 3.07
N ARG A 58 10.32 -2.01 3.31
CA ARG A 58 11.22 -1.32 2.34
C ARG A 58 10.60 -1.14 0.95
N THR A 59 9.27 -1.20 0.87
CA THR A 59 8.56 -0.96 -0.38
C THR A 59 8.45 0.54 -0.59
N THR A 60 8.87 0.97 -1.77
CA THR A 60 8.76 2.37 -2.21
C THR A 60 7.36 2.58 -2.77
N THR A 61 6.50 3.27 -2.03
CA THR A 61 5.18 3.69 -2.51
C THR A 61 5.24 5.17 -2.85
N VAL A 62 4.62 5.55 -3.98
CA VAL A 62 4.43 6.97 -4.28
C VAL A 62 3.30 7.47 -3.37
N PRO A 63 3.49 8.55 -2.59
CA PRO A 63 2.43 9.12 -1.78
C PRO A 63 1.21 9.47 -2.64
N ALA A 64 0.00 9.39 -2.05
CA ALA A 64 -1.26 9.72 -2.72
C ALA A 64 -1.28 11.17 -3.27
N ARG A 65 -0.47 12.06 -2.69
CA ARG A 65 -0.13 13.37 -3.27
C ARG A 65 1.37 13.36 -3.60
N PRO A 66 1.75 13.44 -4.88
CA PRO A 66 3.16 13.50 -5.24
C PRO A 66 3.76 14.78 -4.66
N VAL A 67 4.83 14.65 -3.89
CA VAL A 67 5.57 15.76 -3.27
C VAL A 67 7.05 15.63 -3.64
N ASP A 68 7.68 16.76 -3.94
CA ASP A 68 9.09 16.88 -4.25
C ASP A 68 9.79 17.63 -3.10
N ARG A 69 10.89 17.07 -2.59
CA ARG A 69 11.74 17.72 -1.60
C ARG A 69 12.66 18.72 -2.25
N LEU A 70 12.58 19.98 -1.80
CA LEU A 70 13.41 21.08 -2.26
C LEU A 70 14.70 21.20 -1.45
N TYR A 71 15.82 21.18 -2.16
CA TYR A 71 17.15 21.44 -1.64
C TYR A 71 17.66 22.77 -2.18
N VAL A 72 18.26 23.59 -1.32
CA VAL A 72 18.79 24.92 -1.66
C VAL A 72 20.18 25.13 -1.09
N ASP A 73 20.92 26.10 -1.60
CA ASP A 73 22.18 26.57 -1.01
C ASP A 73 21.99 26.85 0.49
N ARG A 74 22.81 26.19 1.31
CA ARG A 74 22.75 26.30 2.77
C ARG A 74 22.91 27.74 3.26
N SER A 75 23.70 28.55 2.59
CA SER A 75 23.92 29.95 2.96
C SER A 75 22.66 30.81 2.78
N HIS A 76 21.75 30.41 1.89
CA HIS A 76 20.52 31.12 1.52
C HIS A 76 19.24 30.42 2.01
N LEU A 77 19.36 29.41 2.88
CA LEU A 77 18.23 28.59 3.33
C LEU A 77 17.10 29.38 3.99
N ARG A 78 17.41 30.43 4.76
CA ARG A 78 16.39 31.26 5.41
C ARG A 78 15.53 32.00 4.38
N THR A 79 16.18 32.66 3.43
CA THR A 79 15.53 33.36 2.33
C THR A 79 14.66 32.42 1.49
N ALA A 80 15.16 31.22 1.19
CA ALA A 80 14.40 30.21 0.45
C ALA A 80 13.16 29.72 1.21
N ARG A 81 13.24 29.55 2.53
CA ARG A 81 12.08 29.20 3.37
C ARG A 81 11.05 30.31 3.44
N ASP A 82 11.48 31.56 3.48
CA ASP A 82 10.58 32.71 3.47
C ASP A 82 9.79 32.75 2.15
N TYR A 83 10.46 32.56 1.00
CA TYR A 83 9.78 32.44 -0.31
C TYR A 83 8.81 31.25 -0.38
N LEU A 84 9.21 30.09 0.16
CA LEU A 84 8.35 28.91 0.20
C LEU A 84 7.08 29.17 1.03
N THR A 85 7.23 29.84 2.18
CA THR A 85 6.10 30.19 3.06
C THR A 85 5.16 31.18 2.39
N GLN A 86 5.70 32.22 1.76
CA GLN A 86 4.93 33.21 1.02
C GLN A 86 4.13 32.56 -0.13
N LEU A 87 4.76 31.66 -0.88
CA LEU A 87 4.10 30.96 -1.99
C LEU A 87 3.05 29.94 -1.51
N ALA A 88 3.28 29.32 -0.35
CA ALA A 88 2.31 28.43 0.28
C ALA A 88 1.05 29.19 0.72
N ASP A 89 1.20 30.39 1.29
CA ASP A 89 0.09 31.26 1.68
C ASP A 89 -0.69 31.78 0.46
N GLU A 90 0.01 32.14 -0.63
CA GLU A 90 -0.60 32.59 -1.88
C GLU A 90 -1.38 31.44 -2.56
N GLY A 91 -0.77 30.25 -2.68
CA GLY A 91 -1.42 29.07 -3.25
C GLY A 91 -2.51 28.47 -2.35
N ALA A 92 -2.47 28.67 -1.03
CA ALA A 92 -3.59 28.34 -0.15
C ALA A 92 -4.77 29.29 -0.36
N THR A 93 -4.49 30.58 -0.58
CA THR A 93 -5.52 31.60 -0.81
C THR A 93 -6.20 31.43 -2.18
N ASP A 94 -5.45 31.03 -3.20
CA ASP A 94 -5.95 30.82 -4.57
C ASP A 94 -6.81 29.55 -4.68
N ARG A 95 -6.34 28.43 -4.11
CA ARG A 95 -7.11 27.17 -4.05
C ARG A 95 -8.46 27.30 -3.34
N ASN A 96 -8.52 28.15 -2.30
CA ASN A 96 -9.73 28.34 -1.51
C ASN A 96 -10.76 29.25 -2.21
N ARG A 97 -10.37 29.92 -3.32
CA ARG A 97 -11.26 30.84 -4.05
C ARG A 97 -11.94 30.21 -5.26
N ASP A 98 -11.27 29.29 -5.95
CA ASP A 98 -11.70 28.95 -7.31
C ASP A 98 -12.25 27.52 -7.50
N ASP A 99 -11.99 26.56 -6.59
CA ASP A 99 -12.11 25.13 -6.96
C ASP A 99 -12.75 24.17 -5.94
N GLU A 100 -13.35 24.64 -4.83
CA GLU A 100 -14.06 23.70 -3.94
C GLU A 100 -15.54 23.60 -4.38
N PRO A 101 -15.92 22.56 -5.14
CA PRO A 101 -17.33 22.36 -5.48
C PRO A 101 -18.12 22.16 -4.19
N ASP A 102 -19.36 22.62 -4.17
CA ASP A 102 -20.27 22.34 -3.06
C ASP A 102 -20.42 20.82 -2.92
N ILE A 103 -19.71 20.26 -1.94
CA ILE A 103 -19.60 18.81 -1.72
C ILE A 103 -20.99 18.21 -1.51
N GLU A 104 -21.89 18.93 -0.86
CA GLU A 104 -23.26 18.49 -0.62
C GLU A 104 -24.04 18.44 -1.94
N ALA A 105 -23.88 19.43 -2.81
CA ALA A 105 -24.52 19.46 -4.12
C ALA A 105 -23.99 18.37 -5.06
N GLU A 106 -22.68 18.11 -5.07
CA GLU A 106 -22.08 17.03 -5.87
C GLU A 106 -22.47 15.64 -5.33
N TRP A 107 -22.50 15.47 -4.00
CA TRP A 107 -22.96 14.23 -3.40
C TRP A 107 -24.44 13.96 -3.70
N ALA A 108 -25.30 14.98 -3.59
CA ALA A 108 -26.71 14.88 -3.97
C ALA A 108 -26.89 14.49 -5.44
N ARG A 109 -26.02 15.00 -6.34
CA ARG A 109 -26.04 14.63 -7.77
C ARG A 109 -25.70 13.15 -7.98
N ILE A 110 -24.70 12.63 -7.27
CA ILE A 110 -24.31 11.20 -7.34
C ILE A 110 -25.46 10.31 -6.82
N VAL A 111 -26.05 10.66 -5.68
CA VAL A 111 -27.17 9.90 -5.09
C VAL A 111 -28.40 9.92 -5.99
N ALA A 112 -28.72 11.07 -6.59
CA ALA A 112 -29.82 11.18 -7.55
C ALA A 112 -29.58 10.31 -8.80
N GLY A 113 -28.32 10.16 -9.23
CA GLY A 113 -27.94 9.31 -10.36
C GLY A 113 -27.98 7.81 -10.07
N PHE A 114 -27.97 7.38 -8.80
CA PHE A 114 -27.82 5.96 -8.42
C PHE A 114 -28.93 5.05 -8.97
N HIS A 115 -30.16 5.55 -9.10
CA HIS A 115 -31.29 4.78 -9.66
C HIS A 115 -31.42 4.90 -11.17
N THR A 116 -30.53 5.65 -11.82
CA THR A 116 -30.52 5.79 -13.28
C THR A 116 -29.72 4.64 -13.86
N THR A 117 -30.39 3.71 -14.54
CA THR A 117 -29.71 2.64 -15.28
C THR A 117 -28.79 3.28 -16.33
N SER A 118 -27.48 3.08 -16.20
CA SER A 118 -26.54 3.49 -17.24
C SER A 118 -26.84 2.67 -18.49
N THR A 119 -26.96 3.34 -19.64
CA THR A 119 -27.03 2.59 -20.90
C THR A 119 -25.66 1.95 -21.09
N SER A 120 -25.62 0.61 -21.03
CA SER A 120 -24.47 -0.31 -21.15
C SER A 120 -23.30 0.16 -22.04
N ARG A 121 -23.58 0.97 -23.07
CA ARG A 121 -22.60 1.47 -24.03
C ARG A 121 -21.56 2.44 -23.45
N ASP A 122 -21.83 3.11 -22.32
CA ASP A 122 -20.93 4.13 -21.74
C ASP A 122 -20.20 3.66 -20.47
N ASN A 123 -20.19 2.36 -20.19
CA ASN A 123 -19.47 1.81 -19.05
C ASN A 123 -17.94 1.79 -19.34
N PRO A 124 -17.09 2.13 -18.35
CA PRO A 124 -15.63 2.18 -18.54
C PRO A 124 -14.98 0.78 -18.61
N TRP A 125 -15.74 -0.28 -18.31
CA TRP A 125 -15.31 -1.67 -18.38
C TRP A 125 -15.68 -2.32 -19.73
N PRO A 126 -14.97 -3.39 -20.13
CA PRO A 126 -15.22 -4.05 -21.41
C PRO A 126 -16.64 -4.63 -21.49
N ALA A 127 -17.27 -4.53 -22.66
CA ALA A 127 -18.61 -5.06 -22.90
C ALA A 127 -18.78 -6.58 -22.67
N ALA A 128 -17.67 -7.33 -22.59
CA ALA A 128 -17.70 -8.76 -22.27
C ALA A 128 -18.03 -9.05 -20.78
N GLU A 129 -17.88 -8.05 -19.91
CA GLU A 129 -18.18 -8.16 -18.47
C GLU A 129 -19.58 -7.65 -18.12
N ASP A 130 -20.35 -7.18 -19.10
CA ASP A 130 -21.73 -6.75 -18.89
C ASP A 130 -22.62 -7.98 -18.63
N VAL A 131 -23.37 -7.96 -17.53
CA VAL A 131 -24.28 -9.03 -17.14
C VAL A 131 -25.70 -8.61 -17.48
N ASP A 132 -26.38 -9.35 -18.36
CA ASP A 132 -27.77 -9.07 -18.71
C ASP A 132 -28.71 -9.28 -17.49
N ASP A 133 -29.37 -8.20 -17.06
CA ASP A 133 -30.26 -8.17 -15.89
C ASP A 133 -31.48 -9.12 -16.00
N ASP A 134 -31.85 -9.51 -17.23
CA ASP A 134 -32.97 -10.42 -17.51
C ASP A 134 -32.76 -11.85 -16.96
N ARG A 135 -31.54 -12.20 -16.52
CA ARG A 135 -31.21 -13.54 -16.03
C ARG A 135 -31.47 -13.76 -14.53
N ALA A 136 -31.76 -12.70 -13.76
CA ALA A 136 -31.99 -12.80 -12.31
C ALA A 136 -33.30 -13.55 -11.92
N GLY A 137 -34.21 -13.79 -12.87
CA GLY A 137 -35.52 -14.43 -12.63
C GLY A 137 -35.72 -15.84 -13.18
N ARG A 138 -34.76 -16.43 -13.90
CA ARG A 138 -34.93 -17.74 -14.56
C ARG A 138 -33.83 -18.71 -14.14
N ALA A 139 -34.21 -19.78 -13.43
CA ALA A 139 -33.33 -20.91 -13.16
C ALA A 139 -32.62 -21.36 -14.46
N PRO A 140 -31.31 -21.65 -14.45
CA PRO A 140 -30.54 -21.78 -15.67
C PRO A 140 -30.91 -23.09 -16.38
N THR A 141 -31.64 -22.97 -17.49
CA THR A 141 -31.63 -23.99 -18.55
C THR A 141 -30.53 -23.58 -19.51
N THR A 142 -29.41 -24.28 -19.46
CA THR A 142 -28.25 -24.11 -20.35
C THR A 142 -28.62 -24.55 -21.76
N ASP A 143 -29.19 -23.63 -22.53
CA ASP A 143 -29.28 -23.74 -23.98
C ASP A 143 -28.26 -22.76 -24.57
N VAL A 144 -27.02 -23.24 -24.73
CA VAL A 144 -25.86 -22.41 -25.10
C VAL A 144 -25.91 -22.16 -26.60
N ARG A 145 -26.55 -21.05 -27.00
CA ARG A 145 -26.45 -20.52 -28.35
C ARG A 145 -25.02 -20.03 -28.55
N GLN A 146 -24.26 -20.81 -29.30
CA GLN A 146 -22.82 -20.69 -29.57
C GLN A 146 -22.46 -19.30 -30.12
N LEU A 147 -21.79 -18.47 -29.30
CA LEU A 147 -21.08 -17.27 -29.78
C LEU A 147 -19.75 -17.66 -30.43
N PRO A 148 -19.26 -16.88 -31.41
CA PRO A 148 -18.01 -17.19 -32.11
C PRO A 148 -16.83 -17.23 -31.14
N TYR A 149 -16.14 -18.36 -31.17
CA TYR A 149 -15.03 -18.70 -30.28
C TYR A 149 -13.79 -17.89 -30.65
N ALA A 150 -12.98 -17.55 -29.63
CA ALA A 150 -11.80 -16.68 -29.75
C ALA A 150 -10.73 -17.13 -30.78
N ALA A 151 -10.85 -18.34 -31.34
CA ALA A 151 -9.97 -18.84 -32.40
C ALA A 151 -10.19 -18.17 -33.77
N ASP A 152 -11.36 -17.57 -34.05
CA ASP A 152 -11.60 -16.89 -35.33
C ASP A 152 -10.81 -15.57 -35.45
N LEU A 153 -10.44 -14.94 -34.32
CA LEU A 153 -9.67 -13.69 -34.27
C LEU A 153 -8.16 -13.89 -34.45
N SER A 154 -7.64 -15.11 -34.25
CA SER A 154 -6.20 -15.41 -34.31
C SER A 154 -5.71 -15.86 -35.69
N GLY A 155 -6.57 -15.87 -36.70
CA GLY A 155 -6.20 -16.28 -38.07
C GLY A 155 -5.88 -17.77 -38.22
N VAL A 156 -6.24 -18.60 -37.25
CA VAL A 156 -6.09 -20.05 -37.32
C VAL A 156 -7.29 -20.63 -38.07
N SER A 157 -7.12 -20.85 -39.38
CA SER A 157 -8.14 -21.45 -40.23
C SER A 157 -8.23 -22.96 -39.97
N LEU A 158 -9.16 -23.40 -39.10
CA LEU A 158 -9.56 -24.81 -39.07
C LEU A 158 -10.56 -25.04 -40.20
N GLY A 159 -10.06 -25.63 -41.29
CA GLY A 159 -10.82 -25.91 -42.50
C GLY A 159 -12.07 -26.74 -42.21
N ARG A 160 -13.20 -26.26 -42.74
CA ARG A 160 -14.45 -27.00 -42.85
C ARG A 160 -14.25 -28.19 -43.79
N GLY A 161 -14.24 -29.40 -43.23
CA GLY A 161 -14.21 -30.65 -43.99
C GLY A 161 -14.39 -31.87 -43.09
N ARG A 162 -15.63 -32.37 -43.02
CA ARG A 162 -16.10 -33.74 -42.71
C ARG A 162 -14.97 -34.78 -42.59
N GLU A 163 -14.87 -35.49 -41.47
CA GLU A 163 -15.45 -36.83 -41.23
C GLU A 163 -15.52 -37.14 -39.71
N GLU A 164 -16.35 -38.11 -39.33
CA GLU A 164 -16.65 -38.55 -37.95
C GLU A 164 -15.39 -38.99 -37.19
N GLU A 165 -14.66 -38.03 -36.62
CA GLU A 165 -13.70 -38.29 -35.54
C GLU A 165 -14.41 -38.04 -34.20
N PRO A 166 -14.20 -38.89 -33.17
CA PRO A 166 -14.74 -38.64 -31.85
C PRO A 166 -14.27 -37.26 -31.42
N SER A 167 -15.25 -36.37 -31.22
CA SER A 167 -15.00 -34.99 -30.85
C SER A 167 -14.03 -34.96 -29.68
N LEU A 168 -12.99 -34.13 -29.74
CA LEU A 168 -12.07 -33.95 -28.61
C LEU A 168 -12.79 -33.45 -27.34
N LEU A 169 -14.03 -32.98 -27.49
CA LEU A 169 -14.92 -32.63 -26.39
C LEU A 169 -15.56 -33.86 -25.71
N ASP A 170 -15.74 -34.97 -26.43
CA ASP A 170 -16.25 -36.24 -25.90
C ASP A 170 -15.24 -36.90 -24.94
N GLY A 171 -13.95 -36.74 -25.23
CA GLY A 171 -12.88 -37.08 -24.30
C GLY A 171 -12.89 -36.21 -23.04
N LEU A 172 -13.35 -34.95 -23.16
CA LEU A 172 -13.46 -34.02 -22.03
C LEU A 172 -14.66 -34.29 -21.12
N ASP A 173 -15.81 -34.66 -21.68
CA ASP A 173 -16.98 -35.08 -20.90
C ASP A 173 -16.76 -36.46 -20.23
N THR A 174 -15.88 -37.29 -20.78
CA THR A 174 -15.51 -38.60 -20.21
C THR A 174 -14.34 -38.53 -19.19
N PHE A 175 -13.63 -37.39 -19.08
CA PHE A 175 -12.60 -37.17 -18.05
C PHE A 175 -13.25 -37.03 -16.66
N GLY A 176 -13.67 -38.16 -16.09
CA GLY A 176 -14.24 -38.26 -14.75
C GLY A 176 -15.46 -39.16 -14.63
N ALA A 177 -16.13 -39.48 -15.75
CA ALA A 177 -17.38 -40.24 -15.74
C ALA A 177 -17.19 -41.77 -15.53
N ASP A 178 -16.03 -42.31 -15.93
CA ASP A 178 -15.69 -43.74 -15.85
C ASP A 178 -14.45 -44.02 -14.97
N LEU A 179 -14.10 -43.09 -14.07
CA LEU A 179 -13.11 -43.39 -13.05
C LEU A 179 -13.72 -44.39 -12.05
N PRO A 180 -13.03 -45.50 -11.69
CA PRO A 180 -13.48 -46.32 -10.59
C PRO A 180 -13.68 -45.42 -9.37
N ASP A 181 -14.71 -45.68 -8.56
CA ASP A 181 -14.91 -45.04 -7.24
C ASP A 181 -13.74 -45.40 -6.31
N GLU A 182 -12.53 -44.93 -6.62
CA GLU A 182 -11.44 -44.85 -5.68
C GLU A 182 -11.83 -43.71 -4.76
N GLU A 183 -12.23 -44.08 -3.54
CA GLU A 183 -12.59 -43.20 -2.43
C GLU A 183 -11.82 -41.88 -2.56
N GLU A 184 -12.50 -40.84 -3.04
CA GLU A 184 -11.88 -39.55 -3.33
C GLU A 184 -11.12 -39.13 -2.07
N GLU A 185 -9.79 -39.24 -2.08
CA GLU A 185 -8.92 -38.89 -0.96
C GLU A 185 -8.99 -37.36 -0.78
N ARG A 186 -10.11 -36.94 -0.18
CA ARG A 186 -10.47 -35.55 0.00
C ARG A 186 -9.47 -34.97 0.97
N TYR A 187 -8.59 -34.11 0.45
CA TYR A 187 -7.54 -33.47 1.21
C TYR A 187 -8.10 -32.89 2.51
N THR A 188 -7.84 -33.56 3.62
CA THR A 188 -8.07 -33.03 4.95
C THR A 188 -6.88 -32.16 5.28
N PRO A 189 -7.06 -30.82 5.42
CA PRO A 189 -5.95 -29.96 5.75
C PRO A 189 -5.31 -30.45 7.06
N PRO A 190 -3.98 -30.46 7.13
CA PRO A 190 -3.30 -30.80 8.37
C PRO A 190 -3.81 -29.85 9.47
N PRO A 191 -3.91 -30.33 10.72
CA PRO A 191 -4.30 -29.47 11.81
C PRO A 191 -3.34 -28.26 11.88
N PRO A 192 -3.86 -27.07 12.20
CA PRO A 192 -3.06 -25.86 12.21
C PRO A 192 -1.87 -26.02 13.18
N PRO A 193 -0.70 -25.45 12.87
CA PRO A 193 0.45 -25.53 13.74
C PRO A 193 0.11 -24.94 15.12
N PRO A 194 0.70 -25.46 16.21
CA PRO A 194 0.42 -24.98 17.55
C PRO A 194 0.84 -23.51 17.71
N LEU A 195 0.06 -22.76 18.49
CA LEU A 195 0.34 -21.34 18.75
C LEU A 195 1.72 -21.14 19.38
N PRO A 196 2.40 -20.01 19.08
CA PRO A 196 3.70 -19.69 19.64
C PRO A 196 3.62 -19.61 21.17
N ARG A 197 4.49 -20.39 21.84
CA ARG A 197 4.56 -20.41 23.31
C ARG A 197 5.23 -19.13 23.81
N ILE A 198 4.56 -18.42 24.71
CA ILE A 198 5.14 -17.24 25.38
C ILE A 198 6.36 -17.71 26.19
N SER A 199 7.53 -17.10 25.97
CA SER A 199 8.75 -17.46 26.71
C SER A 199 8.65 -17.03 28.17
N LYS A 200 9.29 -17.77 29.08
CA LYS A 200 9.32 -17.47 30.52
C LYS A 200 9.83 -16.04 30.79
N TYR A 201 10.78 -15.57 29.98
CA TYR A 201 11.33 -14.21 30.07
C TYR A 201 10.34 -13.12 29.66
N ALA A 202 9.50 -13.37 28.64
CA ALA A 202 8.45 -12.43 28.27
C ALA A 202 7.36 -12.35 29.34
N ALA A 203 7.02 -13.48 29.96
CA ALA A 203 6.12 -13.51 31.11
C ALA A 203 6.72 -12.77 32.32
N LEU A 204 8.02 -12.93 32.59
CA LEU A 204 8.70 -12.22 33.68
C LEU A 204 8.77 -10.70 33.43
N GLY A 205 9.10 -10.28 32.20
CA GLY A 205 9.18 -8.86 31.83
C GLY A 205 7.83 -8.16 31.90
N THR A 206 6.76 -8.82 31.43
CA THR A 206 5.39 -8.31 31.56
C THR A 206 4.94 -8.25 33.02
N LEU A 207 5.25 -9.28 33.83
CA LEU A 207 4.97 -9.26 35.26
C LEU A 207 5.68 -8.09 35.97
N ALA A 208 6.95 -7.85 35.66
CA ALA A 208 7.73 -6.75 36.22
C ALA A 208 7.11 -5.37 35.88
N ILE A 209 6.61 -5.19 34.66
CA ILE A 209 5.89 -3.97 34.26
C ILE A 209 4.60 -3.80 35.06
N VAL A 210 3.78 -4.87 35.17
CA VAL A 210 2.50 -4.81 35.90
C VAL A 210 2.74 -4.49 37.38
N ILE A 211 3.68 -5.16 38.02
CA ILE A 211 4.03 -4.92 39.43
C ILE A 211 4.59 -3.51 39.62
N GLY A 212 5.51 -3.08 38.75
CA GLY A 212 6.09 -1.74 38.80
C GLY A 212 5.04 -0.64 38.61
N PHE A 213 4.10 -0.84 37.69
CA PHE A 213 2.99 0.09 37.43
C PHE A 213 2.03 0.19 38.61
N LEU A 214 1.69 -0.94 39.24
CA LEU A 214 0.88 -0.97 40.47
C LEU A 214 1.56 -0.21 41.62
N LEU A 215 2.86 -0.43 41.83
CA LEU A 215 3.64 0.28 42.86
C LEU A 215 3.75 1.78 42.58
N PHE A 216 3.90 2.16 41.31
CA PHE A 216 3.96 3.55 40.88
C PHE A 216 2.64 4.29 41.11
N LEU A 217 1.50 3.64 40.86
CA LEU A 217 0.17 4.25 41.02
C LEU A 217 -0.33 4.23 42.47
N PHE A 218 0.04 3.21 43.25
CA PHE A 218 -0.40 3.03 44.64
C PHE A 218 0.80 2.83 45.58
N PRO A 219 1.62 3.87 45.83
CA PRO A 219 2.79 3.76 46.69
C PRO A 219 2.44 3.48 48.16
N SER A 220 1.19 3.71 48.56
CA SER A 220 0.67 3.41 49.91
C SER A 220 0.39 1.94 50.18
N LEU A 221 0.55 1.05 49.18
CA LEU A 221 0.35 -0.40 49.37
C LEU A 221 1.43 -1.04 50.25
N PHE A 222 2.59 -0.38 50.38
CA PHE A 222 3.69 -0.83 51.24
C PHE A 222 3.88 0.14 52.41
N PRO A 223 4.20 -0.35 53.62
CA PRO A 223 4.47 0.47 54.80
C PRO A 223 5.86 1.14 54.77
N ALA A 224 6.36 1.47 53.58
CA ALA A 224 7.66 2.11 53.34
C ALA A 224 7.47 3.57 52.92
N ASP A 225 8.57 4.31 52.83
CA ASP A 225 8.53 5.69 52.32
C ASP A 225 7.96 5.71 50.89
N PRO A 226 6.88 6.50 50.63
CA PRO A 226 6.26 6.57 49.31
C PRO A 226 7.23 6.95 48.19
N GLY A 227 8.26 7.75 48.49
CA GLY A 227 9.31 8.11 47.54
C GLY A 227 10.10 6.90 47.06
N ILE A 228 10.52 6.03 47.99
CA ILE A 228 11.24 4.79 47.69
C ILE A 228 10.36 3.82 46.88
N VAL A 229 9.09 3.67 47.26
CA VAL A 229 8.14 2.78 46.57
C VAL A 229 7.91 3.23 45.13
N THR A 230 7.75 4.55 44.92
CA THR A 230 7.55 5.13 43.58
C THR A 230 8.80 4.95 42.71
N LEU A 231 10.00 5.17 43.28
CA LEU A 231 11.27 4.94 42.59
C LEU A 231 11.42 3.47 42.17
N LEU A 232 11.10 2.53 43.07
CA LEU A 232 11.15 1.10 42.80
C LEU A 232 10.14 0.69 41.72
N GLY A 233 8.92 1.25 41.78
CA GLY A 233 7.88 1.06 40.78
C GLY A 233 8.33 1.51 39.40
N PHE A 234 8.82 2.74 39.28
CA PHE A 234 9.35 3.28 38.02
C PHE A 234 10.53 2.47 37.49
N THR A 235 11.48 2.11 38.35
CA THR A 235 12.66 1.31 37.96
C THR A 235 12.24 -0.10 37.51
N GLY A 236 11.24 -0.70 38.16
CA GLY A 236 10.68 -2.00 37.79
C GLY A 236 9.99 -1.97 36.42
N ILE A 237 9.22 -0.91 36.11
CA ILE A 237 8.63 -0.72 34.78
C ILE A 237 9.72 -0.63 33.72
N LEU A 238 10.75 0.19 33.95
CA LEU A 238 11.84 0.38 33.01
C LEU A 238 12.63 -0.91 32.78
N ALA A 239 12.95 -1.64 33.85
CA ALA A 239 13.65 -2.93 33.78
C ALA A 239 12.83 -3.98 33.02
N GLY A 240 11.51 -4.05 33.25
CA GLY A 240 10.62 -4.95 32.52
C GLY A 240 10.53 -4.60 31.03
N PHE A 241 10.45 -3.31 30.70
CA PHE A 241 10.44 -2.83 29.33
C PHE A 241 11.75 -3.15 28.59
N VAL A 242 12.90 -2.84 29.20
CA VAL A 242 14.23 -3.18 28.65
C VAL A 242 14.35 -4.69 28.43
N THR A 243 13.87 -5.51 29.39
CA THR A 243 13.86 -6.97 29.25
C THR A 243 13.05 -7.42 28.02
N LEU A 244 11.88 -6.81 27.77
CA LEU A 244 11.07 -7.12 26.59
C LEU A 244 11.74 -6.69 25.28
N VAL A 245 12.35 -5.51 25.24
CA VAL A 245 13.06 -4.99 24.06
C VAL A 245 14.30 -5.82 23.74
N CYS A 246 15.11 -6.17 24.75
CA CYS A 246 16.27 -7.05 24.56
C CYS A 246 15.85 -8.44 24.06
N ARG A 247 14.67 -8.94 24.45
CA ARG A 247 14.12 -10.20 23.93
C ARG A 247 13.55 -10.08 22.52
N LEU A 248 13.02 -8.92 22.14
CA LEU A 248 12.56 -8.63 20.78
C LEU A 248 13.73 -8.45 19.82
N ARG A 249 14.90 -8.05 20.32
CA ARG A 249 16.11 -7.97 19.52
C ARG A 249 16.53 -9.39 19.12
N PRO A 250 16.59 -9.73 17.82
CA PRO A 250 17.11 -11.02 17.38
C PRO A 250 18.58 -11.08 17.75
N GLY A 251 18.91 -11.87 18.78
CA GLY A 251 20.27 -12.35 19.03
C GLY A 251 20.31 -13.79 18.57
N ASP A 252 21.16 -14.05 17.57
CA ASP A 252 21.75 -15.32 17.19
C ASP A 252 20.87 -16.56 17.44
N ARG A 253 19.94 -16.81 16.51
CA ARG A 253 19.41 -18.15 16.28
C ARG A 253 20.32 -18.88 15.29
N ASP A 254 21.59 -18.96 15.61
CA ASP A 254 22.51 -19.89 14.97
C ASP A 254 22.85 -20.92 16.03
N GLU A 255 22.30 -22.14 15.90
CA GLU A 255 23.15 -23.34 15.97
C GLU A 255 22.41 -24.68 15.90
N HIS A 256 21.09 -24.81 16.07
CA HIS A 256 20.42 -26.11 15.93
C HIS A 256 19.01 -25.99 15.33
N ASP A 257 18.92 -25.71 14.04
CA ASP A 257 17.80 -26.17 13.22
C ASP A 257 18.38 -27.00 12.05
N PRO A 258 18.47 -28.33 12.19
CA PRO A 258 19.00 -29.19 11.13
C PRO A 258 17.99 -29.47 10.00
N ASP A 259 16.88 -28.73 9.90
CA ASP A 259 15.79 -29.05 8.98
C ASP A 259 15.21 -27.80 8.27
N ASP A 260 16.08 -27.07 7.57
CA ASP A 260 15.65 -26.09 6.56
C ASP A 260 16.29 -26.42 5.20
N GLY A 261 15.46 -26.38 4.16
CA GLY A 261 15.91 -26.36 2.77
C GLY A 261 15.19 -27.32 1.84
N ALA A 262 14.02 -26.88 1.34
CA ALA A 262 13.41 -27.20 0.04
C ALA A 262 13.93 -28.43 -0.73
N VAL A 263 13.07 -29.43 -0.89
CA VAL A 263 13.24 -30.47 -1.91
C VAL A 263 12.79 -29.90 -3.26
N VAL A 264 13.75 -29.68 -4.17
CA VAL A 264 13.49 -29.47 -5.61
C VAL A 264 13.27 -30.80 -6.31
#